data_AF-A0A674BF87-F1
#
_entry.id   AF-A0A674BF87-F1
#
_cell.length_a   1.000
_cell.length_b   1.000
_cell.length_c   1.000
_cell.angle_alpha   90.00
_cell.angle_beta   90.00
_cell.angle_gamma   90.00
#
_symmetry.space_group_name_H-M   'P 1'
#
loop_
_entity.id
_entity.type
_entity.pdbx_description
1 polymer ?
#
loop_
_entity_poly.entity_id
_entity_poly.type
_entity_poly.pdbx_seq_one_letter_code
_entity_poly.pdbx_strand_id
1 'polypeptide(L)'
;MEIFGSTFDDSVFEESRAKPTVVALSSYNAKFCEAEWFWESIDTEDILEKQKIFKFRADMAYRRKNFQEALNAYTTCLSYVPDGNLAIRRDIMEGMARCCCHLGKRVEALEITETLKNEASNTCHLTGLLHLTANVHERFGDLRGQVTCLQQLCSLHPYHQWHWMKLADSYLHLLQSLSTPSGSSPLQQGDDSQTEEQLKEERDGVWLKACMCFVRARLVLRALKGQQSSFVLQNSERALQKADEALRCLEPKDTTLQLVSEVMSEDLIPERMREDNQDGESLAGLSLKDFEDRWWNRLVQTGVLKKDGPKLPSVKT
;
A
#
# COMPACT_ATOMS: atom_id res chain seq x y z
N MET A 1 -20.43 14.85 25.71
CA MET A 1 -20.50 13.69 26.61
C MET A 1 -19.57 12.66 26.02
N GLU A 2 -18.40 12.48 26.63
CA GLU A 2 -17.33 11.63 26.12
C GLU A 2 -17.76 10.17 26.21
N ILE A 3 -17.86 9.51 25.06
CA ILE A 3 -18.05 8.06 25.00
C ILE A 3 -16.65 7.47 25.10
N PHE A 4 -16.26 7.05 26.31
CA PHE A 4 -15.11 6.20 26.53
C PHE A 4 -15.34 4.89 25.78
N GLY A 5 -14.82 4.81 24.56
CA GLY A 5 -14.93 3.67 23.67
C GLY A 5 -14.00 2.54 24.07
N SER A 6 -14.34 1.83 25.14
CA SER A 6 -14.04 0.41 25.27
C SER A 6 -15.29 -0.32 24.80
N THR A 7 -15.39 -0.64 23.51
CA THR A 7 -16.33 -1.68 23.08
C THR A 7 -15.79 -2.99 23.64
N PHE A 8 -16.20 -3.29 24.88
CA PHE A 8 -15.96 -4.58 25.50
C PHE A 8 -16.66 -5.59 24.61
N ASP A 9 -15.92 -6.60 24.16
CA ASP A 9 -16.48 -7.65 23.32
C ASP A 9 -17.48 -8.44 24.17
N ASP A 10 -18.78 -8.32 23.86
CA ASP A 10 -19.85 -9.05 24.54
C ASP A 10 -19.69 -10.58 24.41
N SER A 11 -18.80 -11.06 23.51
CA SER A 11 -18.38 -12.47 23.45
C SER A 11 -17.71 -12.97 24.74
N VAL A 12 -17.22 -12.07 25.59
CA VAL A 12 -16.68 -12.42 26.93
C VAL A 12 -17.79 -12.88 27.88
N PHE A 13 -19.03 -12.44 27.65
CA PHE A 13 -20.20 -12.80 28.46
C PHE A 13 -21.09 -13.86 27.78
N GLU A 14 -20.77 -14.27 26.55
CA GLU A 14 -21.41 -15.43 25.92
C GLU A 14 -21.11 -16.69 26.72
N GLU A 15 -22.13 -17.55 26.90
CA GLU A 15 -21.96 -18.87 27.48
C GLU A 15 -20.84 -19.60 26.71
N SER A 16 -19.80 -20.01 27.44
CA SER A 16 -18.68 -20.72 26.86
C SER A 16 -19.20 -21.85 25.97
N ARG A 17 -18.91 -21.80 24.66
CA ARG A 17 -19.21 -22.92 23.75
C ARG A 17 -18.77 -24.19 24.45
N ALA A 18 -19.69 -25.13 24.64
CA ALA A 18 -19.41 -26.38 25.33
C ALA A 18 -18.11 -26.94 24.77
N LYS A 19 -17.04 -26.92 25.59
CA LYS A 19 -15.76 -27.48 25.17
C LYS A 19 -16.09 -28.93 24.80
N PRO A 20 -15.75 -29.39 23.58
CA PRO A 20 -15.95 -30.79 23.23
C PRO A 20 -15.34 -31.61 24.36
N THR A 21 -16.13 -32.58 24.84
CA THR A 21 -15.84 -33.52 25.92
C THR A 21 -14.34 -33.73 26.05
N VAL A 22 -13.77 -33.51 27.24
CA VAL A 22 -12.33 -33.65 27.54
C VAL A 22 -11.77 -34.85 26.79
N VAL A 23 -11.19 -34.59 25.61
CA VAL A 23 -10.57 -35.63 24.82
C VAL A 23 -9.31 -35.95 25.60
N ALA A 24 -9.17 -37.20 26.03
CA ALA A 24 -7.95 -37.66 26.66
C ALA A 24 -6.80 -37.25 25.74
N LEU A 25 -5.92 -36.36 26.22
CA LEU A 25 -4.80 -35.87 25.44
C LEU A 25 -3.94 -37.09 25.09
N SER A 26 -3.96 -37.49 23.82
CA SER A 26 -3.07 -38.50 23.30
C SER A 26 -1.62 -38.07 23.55
N SER A 27 -0.72 -39.01 23.81
CA SER A 27 0.70 -38.71 23.96
C SER A 27 1.19 -37.91 22.75
N TYR A 28 1.71 -36.70 23.00
CA TYR A 28 2.24 -35.83 21.95
C TYR A 28 3.59 -36.39 21.48
N ASN A 29 3.61 -36.92 20.26
CA ASN A 29 4.85 -37.26 19.57
C ASN A 29 5.24 -36.08 18.68
N ALA A 30 6.30 -35.37 19.06
CA ALA A 30 6.83 -34.31 18.22
C ALA A 30 7.29 -34.89 16.88
N LYS A 31 6.84 -34.31 15.77
CA LYS A 31 7.32 -34.69 14.44
C LYS A 31 8.78 -34.25 14.30
N PHE A 32 9.64 -35.18 13.92
CA PHE A 32 11.01 -34.86 13.53
C PHE A 32 11.01 -34.53 12.04
N CYS A 33 11.25 -33.26 11.71
CA CYS A 33 11.20 -32.76 10.34
C CYS A 33 12.63 -32.49 9.85
N GLU A 34 13.15 -33.38 9.01
CA GLU A 34 14.43 -33.18 8.35
C GLU A 34 14.40 -31.96 7.40
N ALA A 35 15.58 -31.49 7.01
CA ALA A 35 15.66 -30.47 5.97
C ALA A 35 14.89 -30.95 4.72
N GLU A 36 14.07 -30.09 4.14
CA GLU A 36 13.33 -30.43 2.92
C GLU A 36 12.31 -31.58 3.07
N TRP A 37 11.90 -31.94 4.29
CA TRP A 37 10.93 -33.02 4.60
C TRP A 37 9.65 -33.01 3.74
N PHE A 38 9.22 -31.84 3.28
CA PHE A 38 8.04 -31.67 2.46
C PHE A 38 8.21 -32.17 1.02
N TRP A 39 9.39 -32.59 0.56
CA TRP A 39 9.58 -33.17 -0.78
C TRP A 39 9.31 -34.68 -0.86
N GLU A 40 9.19 -35.35 0.29
CA GLU A 40 8.87 -36.78 0.33
C GLU A 40 7.48 -37.08 -0.27
N SER A 41 7.29 -38.33 -0.70
CA SER A 41 6.00 -38.79 -1.24
C SER A 41 4.88 -38.60 -0.21
N ILE A 42 3.76 -38.03 -0.65
CA ILE A 42 2.59 -37.80 0.21
C ILE A 42 1.88 -39.14 0.42
N ASP A 43 2.29 -39.90 1.44
CA ASP A 43 1.64 -41.16 1.85
C ASP A 43 0.81 -40.97 3.12
N THR A 44 0.04 -39.88 3.16
CA THR A 44 -0.81 -39.51 4.29
C THR A 44 -2.20 -39.16 3.80
N GLU A 45 -3.23 -39.59 4.52
CA GLU A 45 -4.62 -39.16 4.28
C GLU A 45 -4.96 -37.86 5.01
N ASP A 46 -4.08 -37.38 5.92
CA ASP A 46 -4.30 -36.17 6.70
C ASP A 46 -4.30 -34.90 5.81
N ILE A 47 -5.47 -34.28 5.69
CA ILE A 47 -5.70 -33.05 4.93
C ILE A 47 -4.82 -31.90 5.45
N LEU A 48 -4.66 -31.78 6.77
CA LEU A 48 -3.85 -30.72 7.37
C LEU A 48 -2.36 -30.93 7.07
N GLU A 49 -1.90 -32.17 7.01
CA GLU A 49 -0.54 -32.50 6.61
C GLU A 49 -0.30 -32.19 5.13
N LYS A 50 -1.23 -32.57 4.24
CA LYS A 50 -1.20 -32.21 2.83
C LYS A 50 -1.13 -30.70 2.63
N GLN A 51 -1.98 -29.95 3.33
CA GLN A 51 -1.98 -28.49 3.32
C GLN A 51 -0.60 -27.93 3.67
N LYS A 52 0.01 -28.39 4.78
CA LYS A 52 1.34 -27.94 5.20
C LYS A 52 2.40 -28.25 4.14
N ILE A 53 2.43 -29.49 3.64
CA ILE A 53 3.39 -29.92 2.62
C ILE A 53 3.32 -29.02 1.39
N PHE A 54 2.12 -28.81 0.83
CA PHE A 54 1.97 -28.00 -0.37
C PHE A 54 2.28 -26.52 -0.12
N LYS A 55 1.97 -25.99 1.06
CA LYS A 55 2.41 -24.63 1.43
C LYS A 55 3.93 -24.51 1.43
N PHE A 56 4.66 -25.43 2.08
CA PHE A 56 6.12 -25.39 2.11
C PHE A 56 6.75 -25.58 0.73
N ARG A 57 6.20 -26.47 -0.11
CA ARG A 57 6.61 -26.62 -1.52
C ARG A 57 6.44 -25.31 -2.29
N ALA A 58 5.30 -24.66 -2.14
CA ALA A 58 5.01 -23.40 -2.80
C ALA A 58 5.97 -22.29 -2.36
N ASP A 59 6.16 -22.11 -1.05
CA ASP A 59 7.07 -21.10 -0.49
C ASP A 59 8.53 -21.36 -0.94
N MET A 60 8.95 -22.62 -1.01
CA MET A 60 10.29 -23.00 -1.50
C MET A 60 10.44 -22.73 -3.01
N ALA A 61 9.46 -23.12 -3.82
CA ALA A 61 9.46 -22.86 -5.26
C ALA A 61 9.47 -21.34 -5.54
N TYR A 62 8.72 -20.55 -4.76
CA TYR A 62 8.73 -19.09 -4.83
C TYR A 62 10.12 -18.52 -4.53
N ARG A 63 10.78 -18.97 -3.45
CA ARG A 63 12.16 -18.58 -3.11
C ARG A 63 13.16 -18.93 -4.22
N ARG A 64 12.96 -20.07 -4.89
CA ARG A 64 13.76 -20.50 -6.06
C ARG A 64 13.42 -19.76 -7.35
N LYS A 65 12.44 -18.83 -7.32
CA LYS A 65 11.90 -18.08 -8.48
C LYS A 65 11.20 -18.96 -9.52
N ASN A 66 10.81 -20.17 -9.15
CA ASN A 66 9.97 -21.05 -9.97
C ASN A 66 8.49 -20.68 -9.77
N PHE A 67 8.09 -19.52 -10.26
CA PHE A 67 6.76 -18.95 -9.95
C PHE A 67 5.59 -19.79 -10.45
N GLN A 68 5.75 -20.51 -11.57
CA GLN A 68 4.69 -21.39 -12.07
C GLN A 68 4.48 -22.61 -11.17
N GLU A 69 5.58 -23.22 -10.71
CA GLU A 69 5.55 -24.33 -9.77
C GLU A 69 4.97 -23.89 -8.42
N ALA A 70 5.39 -22.72 -7.94
CA ALA A 70 4.85 -22.11 -6.73
C ALA A 70 3.34 -21.88 -6.83
N LEU A 71 2.87 -21.32 -7.95
CA LEU A 71 1.44 -21.09 -8.19
C LEU A 71 0.63 -22.40 -8.20
N ASN A 72 1.14 -23.44 -8.86
CA ASN A 72 0.50 -24.75 -8.89
C ASN A 72 0.42 -25.38 -7.49
N ALA A 73 1.51 -25.28 -6.71
CA ALA A 73 1.56 -25.77 -5.34
C ALA A 73 0.65 -24.98 -4.40
N TYR A 74 0.58 -23.65 -4.51
CA TYR A 74 -0.37 -22.82 -3.76
C TYR A 74 -1.83 -23.17 -4.13
N THR A 75 -2.13 -23.36 -5.41
CA THR A 75 -3.47 -23.76 -5.87
C THR A 75 -3.88 -25.10 -5.27
N THR A 76 -2.95 -26.06 -5.25
CA THR A 76 -3.18 -27.36 -4.62
C THR A 76 -3.35 -27.21 -3.11
N CYS A 77 -2.53 -26.41 -2.45
CA CYS A 77 -2.66 -26.09 -1.03
C CYS A 77 -4.03 -25.49 -0.70
N LEU A 78 -4.51 -24.56 -1.54
CA LEU A 78 -5.80 -23.88 -1.38
C LEU A 78 -6.97 -24.88 -1.32
N SER A 79 -6.94 -25.94 -2.14
CA SER A 79 -7.97 -26.99 -2.13
C SER A 79 -8.04 -27.81 -0.82
N TYR A 80 -6.99 -27.77 0.00
CA TYR A 80 -6.95 -28.40 1.32
C TYR A 80 -7.24 -27.43 2.46
N VAL A 81 -7.46 -26.14 2.19
CA VAL A 81 -7.77 -25.14 3.21
C VAL A 81 -9.28 -25.08 3.43
N PRO A 82 -9.78 -25.34 4.66
CA PRO A 82 -11.18 -25.15 4.96
C PRO A 82 -11.59 -23.68 4.81
N ASP A 83 -12.80 -23.41 4.32
CA ASP A 83 -13.30 -22.04 4.09
C ASP A 83 -13.26 -21.15 5.34
N GLY A 84 -13.45 -21.74 6.53
CA GLY A 84 -13.38 -21.03 7.81
C GLY A 84 -11.96 -20.64 8.24
N ASN A 85 -10.91 -21.16 7.61
CA ASN A 85 -9.52 -20.83 7.94
C ASN A 85 -9.01 -19.66 7.11
N LEU A 86 -9.58 -18.48 7.40
CA LEU A 86 -9.31 -17.24 6.67
C LEU A 86 -7.83 -16.83 6.70
N ALA A 87 -7.11 -17.12 7.80
CA ALA A 87 -5.71 -16.75 7.96
C ALA A 87 -4.80 -17.45 6.95
N ILE A 88 -4.92 -18.79 6.83
CA ILE A 88 -4.08 -19.54 5.89
C ILE A 88 -4.55 -19.30 4.45
N ARG A 89 -5.86 -19.20 4.23
CA ARG A 89 -6.42 -18.90 2.90
C ARG A 89 -5.87 -17.59 2.35
N ARG A 90 -5.85 -16.53 3.18
CA ARG A 90 -5.26 -15.23 2.84
C ARG A 90 -3.78 -15.37 2.47
N ASP A 91 -2.97 -16.00 3.33
CA ASP A 91 -1.52 -16.15 3.09
C ASP A 91 -1.22 -16.85 1.75
N ILE A 92 -1.95 -17.93 1.47
CA ILE A 92 -1.85 -18.66 0.19
C ILE A 92 -2.24 -17.76 -0.98
N MET A 93 -3.39 -17.08 -0.90
CA MET A 93 -3.88 -16.20 -1.97
C MET A 93 -2.91 -15.04 -2.23
N GLU A 94 -2.34 -14.42 -1.19
CA GLU A 94 -1.30 -13.41 -1.38
C GLU A 94 -0.05 -14.00 -2.08
N GLY A 95 0.36 -15.22 -1.71
CA GLY A 95 1.40 -15.97 -2.40
C GLY A 95 1.09 -16.20 -3.88
N MET A 96 -0.14 -16.59 -4.20
CA MET A 96 -0.63 -16.75 -5.57
C MET A 96 -0.59 -15.43 -6.34
N ALA A 97 -1.08 -14.33 -5.77
CA ALA A 97 -1.04 -13.02 -6.39
C ALA A 97 0.41 -12.57 -6.69
N ARG A 98 1.35 -12.79 -5.77
CA ARG A 98 2.79 -12.53 -6.01
C ARG A 98 3.33 -13.38 -7.16
N CYS A 99 2.96 -14.67 -7.24
CA CYS A 99 3.35 -15.54 -8.36
C CYS A 99 2.77 -15.03 -9.69
N CYS A 100 1.46 -14.74 -9.75
CA CYS A 100 0.80 -14.21 -10.94
C CYS A 100 1.45 -12.90 -11.42
N CYS A 101 1.78 -12.01 -10.48
CA CYS A 101 2.52 -10.78 -10.76
C CYS A 101 3.87 -11.08 -11.43
N HIS A 102 4.65 -12.02 -10.88
CA HIS A 102 5.93 -12.43 -11.46
C HIS A 102 5.83 -13.07 -12.85
N LEU A 103 4.77 -13.84 -13.09
CA LEU A 103 4.47 -14.52 -14.35
C LEU A 103 3.86 -13.62 -15.43
N GLY A 104 3.61 -12.34 -15.13
CA GLY A 104 2.99 -11.41 -16.08
C GLY A 104 1.46 -11.53 -16.18
N LYS A 105 0.83 -12.29 -15.28
CA LYS A 105 -0.62 -12.52 -15.22
C LYS A 105 -1.31 -11.38 -14.46
N ARG A 106 -1.39 -10.20 -15.08
CA ARG A 106 -1.93 -8.97 -14.44
C ARG A 106 -3.35 -9.14 -13.92
N VAL A 107 -4.25 -9.65 -14.77
CA VAL A 107 -5.69 -9.78 -14.44
C VAL A 107 -5.89 -10.70 -13.24
N GLU A 108 -5.33 -11.91 -13.29
CA GLU A 108 -5.40 -12.88 -12.18
C GLU A 108 -4.85 -12.31 -10.86
N ALA A 109 -3.72 -11.59 -10.91
CA ALA A 109 -3.16 -10.97 -9.71
C ALA A 109 -4.10 -9.92 -9.10
N LEU A 110 -4.74 -9.08 -9.93
CA LEU A 110 -5.66 -8.04 -9.47
C LEU A 110 -6.97 -8.65 -8.93
N GLU A 111 -7.53 -9.67 -9.59
CA GLU A 111 -8.72 -10.40 -9.12
C GLU A 111 -8.51 -11.01 -7.72
N ILE A 112 -7.35 -11.62 -7.49
CA ILE A 112 -6.99 -12.13 -6.16
C ILE A 112 -6.93 -10.99 -5.13
N THR A 113 -6.28 -9.88 -5.46
CA THR A 113 -6.18 -8.75 -4.50
C THR A 113 -7.54 -8.12 -4.19
N GLU A 114 -8.44 -8.03 -5.16
CA GLU A 114 -9.78 -7.49 -4.95
C GLU A 114 -10.63 -8.43 -4.09
N THR A 115 -10.51 -9.74 -4.33
CA THR A 115 -11.16 -10.77 -3.48
C THR A 115 -10.71 -10.62 -2.03
N LEU A 116 -9.39 -10.52 -1.79
CA LEU A 116 -8.84 -10.37 -0.45
C LEU A 116 -9.21 -9.04 0.21
N LYS A 117 -9.33 -7.96 -0.57
CA LYS A 117 -9.71 -6.63 -0.07
C LYS A 117 -11.12 -6.62 0.52
N ASN A 118 -12.06 -7.33 -0.10
CA ASN A 118 -13.43 -7.49 0.40
C ASN A 118 -13.51 -8.31 1.69
N GLU A 119 -12.45 -9.08 2.01
CA GLU A 119 -12.33 -9.89 3.22
C GLU A 119 -11.43 -9.25 4.28
N ALA A 120 -10.91 -8.05 4.03
CA ALA A 120 -10.04 -7.36 4.97
C ALA A 120 -10.83 -6.98 6.23
N SER A 121 -10.43 -7.57 7.36
CA SER A 121 -11.12 -7.38 8.65
C SER A 121 -10.47 -6.34 9.57
N ASN A 122 -9.25 -5.90 9.26
CA ASN A 122 -8.56 -4.88 10.05
C ASN A 122 -7.57 -4.07 9.19
N THR A 123 -7.07 -2.99 9.76
CA THR A 123 -6.13 -2.04 9.17
C THR A 123 -4.82 -2.71 8.74
N CYS A 124 -4.27 -3.63 9.53
CA CYS A 124 -3.04 -4.34 9.17
C CYS A 124 -3.20 -5.21 7.91
N HIS A 125 -4.32 -5.93 7.80
CA HIS A 125 -4.65 -6.73 6.61
C HIS A 125 -4.78 -5.83 5.38
N LEU A 126 -5.57 -4.75 5.50
CA LEU A 126 -5.74 -3.80 4.39
C LEU A 126 -4.40 -3.18 3.97
N THR A 127 -3.53 -2.85 4.93
CA THR A 127 -2.18 -2.32 4.65
C THR A 127 -1.35 -3.28 3.81
N GLY A 128 -1.32 -4.56 4.18
CA GLY A 128 -0.60 -5.60 3.43
C GLY A 128 -1.15 -5.75 2.01
N LEU A 129 -2.48 -5.74 1.86
CA LEU A 129 -3.14 -5.84 0.57
C LEU A 129 -2.88 -4.62 -0.33
N LEU A 130 -2.96 -3.41 0.21
CA LEU A 130 -2.65 -2.19 -0.56
C LEU A 130 -1.20 -2.18 -1.05
N HIS A 131 -0.25 -2.65 -0.23
CA HIS A 131 1.13 -2.82 -0.68
C HIS A 131 1.25 -3.85 -1.81
N LEU A 132 0.56 -4.99 -1.69
CA LEU A 132 0.55 -6.02 -2.72
C LEU A 132 -0.04 -5.49 -4.03
N THR A 133 -1.20 -4.84 -3.99
CA THR A 133 -1.86 -4.25 -5.17
C THR A 133 -1.02 -3.13 -5.78
N ALA A 134 -0.42 -2.25 -4.97
CA ALA A 134 0.49 -1.21 -5.46
C ALA A 134 1.70 -1.82 -6.20
N ASN A 135 2.28 -2.91 -5.68
CA ASN A 135 3.40 -3.60 -6.32
C ASN A 135 2.98 -4.29 -7.63
N VAL A 136 1.74 -4.82 -7.70
CA VAL A 136 1.18 -5.34 -8.96
C VAL A 136 1.08 -4.22 -9.98
N HIS A 137 0.45 -3.09 -9.65
CA HIS A 137 0.36 -1.94 -10.55
C HIS A 137 1.73 -1.43 -11.02
N GLU A 138 2.67 -1.29 -10.08
CA GLU A 138 4.07 -0.88 -10.36
C GLU A 138 4.72 -1.80 -11.39
N ARG A 139 4.59 -3.12 -11.22
CA ARG A 139 5.21 -4.11 -12.11
C ARG A 139 4.67 -4.07 -13.54
N PHE A 140 3.42 -3.66 -13.70
CA PHE A 140 2.77 -3.55 -15.01
C PHE A 140 2.74 -2.11 -15.55
N GLY A 141 3.46 -1.17 -14.93
CA GLY A 141 3.53 0.22 -15.38
C GLY A 141 2.25 1.02 -15.20
N ASP A 142 1.31 0.54 -14.38
CA ASP A 142 0.05 1.21 -14.10
C ASP A 142 0.22 2.25 -12.99
N LEU A 143 0.79 3.40 -13.37
CA LEU A 143 1.09 4.49 -12.42
C LEU A 143 -0.16 5.00 -11.70
N ARG A 144 -1.31 5.06 -12.38
CA ARG A 144 -2.56 5.56 -11.78
C ARG A 144 -3.07 4.60 -10.71
N GLY A 145 -3.13 3.31 -11.01
CA GLY A 145 -3.52 2.30 -10.02
C GLY A 145 -2.57 2.28 -8.81
N GLN A 146 -1.27 2.40 -9.05
CA GLN A 146 -0.27 2.49 -7.98
C GLN A 146 -0.51 3.72 -7.08
N VAL A 147 -0.71 4.90 -7.68
CA VAL A 147 -1.02 6.14 -6.96
C VAL A 147 -2.28 5.99 -6.11
N THR A 148 -3.34 5.39 -6.64
CA THR A 148 -4.59 5.16 -5.88
C THR A 148 -4.35 4.31 -4.64
N CYS A 149 -3.61 3.19 -4.76
CA CYS A 149 -3.27 2.37 -3.59
C CYS A 149 -2.41 3.13 -2.56
N LEU A 150 -1.47 3.94 -3.03
CA LEU A 150 -0.58 4.74 -2.16
C LEU A 150 -1.32 5.89 -1.47
N GLN A 151 -2.32 6.50 -2.12
CA GLN A 151 -3.23 7.47 -1.47
C GLN A 151 -3.98 6.79 -0.31
N GLN A 152 -4.51 5.59 -0.52
CA GLN A 152 -5.18 4.81 0.55
C GLN A 152 -4.22 4.49 1.70
N LEU A 153 -2.98 4.09 1.39
CA LEU A 153 -1.95 3.85 2.42
C LEU A 153 -1.62 5.11 3.22
N CYS A 154 -1.60 6.29 2.58
CA CYS A 154 -1.38 7.57 3.26
C CYS A 154 -2.57 7.98 4.11
N SER A 155 -3.81 7.72 3.67
CA SER A 155 -5.01 7.93 4.48
C SER A 155 -5.03 7.04 5.70
N LEU A 156 -4.67 5.77 5.53
CA LEU A 156 -4.63 4.76 6.58
C LEU A 156 -3.52 5.03 7.60
N HIS A 157 -2.36 5.49 7.12
CA HIS A 157 -1.16 5.72 7.92
C HIS A 157 -0.63 7.15 7.71
N PRO A 158 -1.35 8.18 8.21
CA PRO A 158 -1.05 9.58 7.91
C PRO A 158 0.30 10.06 8.42
N TYR A 159 0.88 9.35 9.39
CA TYR A 159 2.19 9.65 9.99
C TYR A 159 3.30 8.72 9.49
N HIS A 160 3.03 7.86 8.50
CA HIS A 160 4.06 6.97 7.95
C HIS A 160 4.81 7.64 6.80
N GLN A 161 5.96 8.24 7.11
CA GLN A 161 6.78 9.03 6.17
C GLN A 161 7.09 8.33 4.84
N TRP A 162 7.28 7.01 4.84
CA TRP A 162 7.71 6.27 3.66
C TRP A 162 6.58 6.09 2.64
N HIS A 163 5.32 6.03 3.09
CA HIS A 163 4.18 6.01 2.17
C HIS A 163 4.08 7.33 1.42
N TRP A 164 4.25 8.46 2.13
CA TRP A 164 4.28 9.79 1.53
C TRP A 164 5.42 9.96 0.53
N MET A 165 6.63 9.48 0.86
CA MET A 165 7.76 9.48 -0.07
C MET A 165 7.46 8.65 -1.33
N LYS A 166 6.96 7.42 -1.17
CA LYS A 166 6.63 6.54 -2.31
C LYS A 166 5.51 7.13 -3.18
N LEU A 167 4.51 7.76 -2.56
CA LEU A 167 3.45 8.47 -3.27
C LEU A 167 3.99 9.68 -4.05
N ALA A 168 4.89 10.46 -3.46
CA ALA A 168 5.53 11.59 -4.11
C ALA A 168 6.37 11.16 -5.33
N ASP A 169 7.19 10.12 -5.18
CA ASP A 169 7.96 9.53 -6.28
C ASP A 169 7.04 9.02 -7.40
N SER A 170 5.90 8.41 -7.05
CA SER A 170 4.91 7.93 -8.02
C SER A 170 4.25 9.07 -8.80
N TYR A 171 3.94 10.20 -8.14
CA TYR A 171 3.47 11.40 -8.82
C TYR A 171 4.53 12.03 -9.72
N LEU A 172 5.82 11.99 -9.34
CA LEU A 172 6.91 12.44 -10.22
C LEU A 172 6.99 11.60 -11.50
N HIS A 173 6.91 10.27 -11.38
CA HIS A 173 6.90 9.40 -12.55
C HIS A 173 5.67 9.66 -13.43
N LEU A 174 4.50 9.87 -12.83
CA LEU A 174 3.29 10.22 -13.56
C LEU A 174 3.47 11.57 -14.29
N LEU A 175 4.03 12.58 -13.62
CA LEU A 175 4.32 13.88 -14.21
C LEU A 175 5.26 13.80 -15.42
N GLN A 176 6.30 12.96 -15.33
CA GLN A 176 7.23 12.70 -16.43
C GLN A 176 6.53 12.00 -17.60
N SER A 177 5.67 11.02 -17.32
CA SER A 177 4.89 10.32 -18.35
C SER A 177 3.96 11.27 -19.12
N LEU A 178 3.34 12.24 -18.42
CA LEU A 178 2.48 13.26 -19.02
C LEU A 178 3.25 14.31 -19.81
N SER A 179 4.53 14.51 -19.50
CA SER A 179 5.41 15.48 -20.18
C SER A 179 6.09 14.93 -21.41
N THR A 180 6.04 13.60 -21.62
CA THR A 180 6.66 12.96 -22.79
C THR A 180 5.72 13.11 -23.99
N PRO A 181 6.12 13.78 -25.08
CA PRO A 181 5.28 13.87 -26.26
C PRO A 181 5.07 12.44 -26.80
N SER A 182 3.84 11.97 -26.76
CA SER A 182 3.47 10.67 -27.33
C SER A 182 3.84 10.71 -28.82
N GLY A 183 4.90 9.99 -29.19
CA GLY A 183 5.35 9.88 -30.56
C GLY A 183 4.23 9.28 -31.42
N SER A 184 3.74 10.08 -32.37
CA SER A 184 3.00 9.66 -33.57
C SER A 184 1.84 8.67 -33.36
N SER A 185 0.62 9.19 -33.21
CA SER A 185 -0.56 8.57 -33.81
C SER A 185 -1.23 9.60 -34.72
N PRO A 186 -1.16 9.44 -36.05
CA PRO A 186 -1.94 10.27 -36.95
C PRO A 186 -3.38 9.79 -36.90
N LEU A 187 -4.32 10.75 -36.91
CA LEU A 187 -5.78 10.62 -37.04
C LEU A 187 -6.56 10.88 -35.74
N GLN A 188 -6.72 12.15 -35.40
CA GLN A 188 -8.05 12.75 -35.13
C GLN A 188 -7.92 14.28 -35.14
N GLN A 189 -8.33 14.91 -36.24
CA GLN A 189 -8.62 16.34 -36.27
C GLN A 189 -9.93 16.55 -35.51
N GLY A 190 -9.84 16.97 -34.24
CA GLY A 190 -10.98 17.33 -33.40
C GLY A 190 -10.51 18.03 -32.13
N ASP A 191 -10.79 19.34 -32.04
CA ASP A 191 -10.63 20.22 -30.86
C ASP A 191 -9.33 20.05 -30.05
N ASP A 192 -8.19 20.31 -30.70
CA ASP A 192 -6.85 20.30 -30.06
C ASP A 192 -6.76 21.25 -28.85
N SER A 193 -7.53 22.35 -28.84
CA SER A 193 -7.50 23.34 -27.77
C SER A 193 -8.04 22.85 -26.43
N GLN A 194 -9.18 22.14 -26.42
CA GLN A 194 -9.76 21.63 -25.18
C GLN A 194 -8.93 20.50 -24.58
N THR A 195 -8.31 19.68 -25.44
CA THR A 195 -7.47 18.55 -25.02
C THR A 195 -6.16 19.04 -24.39
N GLU A 196 -5.53 20.07 -24.94
CA GLU A 196 -4.31 20.67 -24.37
C GLU A 196 -4.55 21.34 -23.01
N GLU A 197 -5.69 22.03 -22.84
CA GLU A 197 -6.04 22.68 -21.59
C GLU A 197 -6.30 21.65 -20.47
N GLN A 198 -7.03 20.56 -20.78
CA GLN A 198 -7.26 19.46 -19.83
C GLN A 198 -5.97 18.74 -19.42
N LEU A 199 -5.07 18.46 -20.37
CA LEU A 199 -3.77 17.84 -20.07
C LEU A 199 -2.89 18.75 -19.22
N LYS A 200 -2.95 20.07 -19.46
CA LYS A 200 -2.25 21.05 -18.64
C LYS A 200 -2.79 21.09 -17.22
N GLU A 201 -4.12 21.14 -17.04
CA GLU A 201 -4.76 21.10 -15.73
C GLU A 201 -4.40 19.81 -14.96
N GLU A 202 -4.43 18.67 -15.65
CA GLU A 202 -4.02 17.39 -15.05
C GLU A 202 -2.56 17.44 -14.61
N ARG A 203 -1.66 17.91 -15.47
CA ARG A 203 -0.23 18.01 -15.18
C ARG A 203 0.03 18.93 -13.98
N ASP A 204 -0.62 20.07 -13.94
CA ASP A 204 -0.48 21.06 -12.87
C ASP A 204 -1.01 20.47 -11.54
N GLY A 205 -2.10 19.69 -11.60
CA GLY A 205 -2.64 18.94 -10.47
C GLY A 205 -1.67 17.87 -9.96
N VAL A 206 -1.11 17.05 -10.85
CA VAL A 206 -0.13 15.99 -10.51
C VAL A 206 1.15 16.60 -9.93
N TRP A 207 1.64 17.70 -10.51
CA TRP A 207 2.79 18.45 -9.99
C TRP A 207 2.54 18.92 -8.55
N LEU A 208 1.38 19.52 -8.28
CA LEU A 208 1.06 19.99 -6.94
C LEU A 208 0.92 18.82 -5.95
N LYS A 209 0.34 17.69 -6.38
CA LYS A 209 0.26 16.47 -5.56
C LYS A 209 1.66 15.93 -5.22
N ALA A 210 2.61 15.96 -6.15
CA ALA A 210 4.01 15.61 -5.87
C ALA A 210 4.62 16.53 -4.81
N CYS A 211 4.50 17.86 -4.98
CA CYS A 211 4.98 18.86 -4.02
C CYS A 211 4.37 18.63 -2.62
N MET A 212 3.05 18.45 -2.56
CA MET A 212 2.29 18.17 -1.34
C MET A 212 2.82 16.94 -0.60
N CYS A 213 3.03 15.82 -1.31
CA CYS A 213 3.52 14.59 -0.70
C CYS A 213 4.96 14.71 -0.20
N PHE A 214 5.87 15.38 -0.92
CA PHE A 214 7.23 15.62 -0.43
C PHE A 214 7.26 16.54 0.78
N VAL A 215 6.46 17.61 0.79
CA VAL A 215 6.34 18.50 1.95
C VAL A 215 5.82 17.72 3.15
N ARG A 216 4.76 16.92 2.98
CA ARG A 216 4.23 16.08 4.05
C ARG A 216 5.25 15.09 4.60
N ALA A 217 5.97 14.38 3.73
CA ALA A 217 7.04 13.48 4.15
C ALA A 217 8.10 14.20 4.98
N ARG A 218 8.54 15.40 4.57
CA ARG A 218 9.52 16.21 5.32
C ARG A 218 9.01 16.62 6.70
N LEU A 219 7.75 17.06 6.77
CA LEU A 219 7.14 17.48 8.03
C LEU A 219 7.08 16.30 9.02
N VAL A 220 6.63 15.13 8.56
CA VAL A 220 6.57 13.91 9.37
C VAL A 220 7.96 13.47 9.83
N LEU A 221 8.94 13.40 8.92
CA LEU A 221 10.33 13.05 9.24
C LEU A 221 10.95 14.00 10.29
N ARG A 222 10.66 15.31 10.18
CA ARG A 222 11.15 16.31 11.15
C ARG A 222 10.46 16.18 12.50
N ALA A 223 9.15 15.95 12.52
CA ALA A 223 8.38 15.77 13.75
C ALA A 223 8.83 14.52 14.53
N LEU A 224 9.18 13.45 13.82
CA LEU A 224 9.67 12.19 14.43
C LEU A 224 11.17 12.20 14.71
N LYS A 225 11.93 13.22 14.29
CA LYS A 225 13.40 13.24 14.40
C LYS A 225 13.90 13.00 15.83
N GLY A 226 13.22 13.60 16.82
CA GLY A 226 13.60 13.45 18.24
C GLY A 226 13.40 12.04 18.81
N GLN A 227 12.61 11.19 18.13
CA GLN A 227 12.32 9.81 18.54
C GLN A 227 13.28 8.80 17.88
N GLN A 228 14.14 9.25 16.96
CA GLN A 228 14.98 8.38 16.13
C GLN A 228 16.44 8.45 16.55
N SER A 229 17.16 7.33 16.43
CA SER A 229 18.59 7.25 16.74
C SER A 229 19.34 6.37 15.74
N SER A 230 20.68 6.49 15.74
CA SER A 230 21.58 5.60 14.99
C SER A 230 21.23 5.50 13.49
N PHE A 231 21.13 4.28 12.96
CA PHE A 231 20.83 3.99 11.55
C PHE A 231 19.45 4.50 11.10
N VAL A 232 18.46 4.53 12.00
CA VAL A 232 17.11 5.04 11.69
C VAL A 232 17.18 6.54 11.41
N LEU A 233 17.87 7.29 12.28
CA LEU A 233 18.07 8.72 12.11
C LEU A 233 18.83 9.03 10.82
N GLN A 234 19.91 8.30 10.55
CA GLN A 234 20.69 8.47 9.32
C GLN A 234 19.84 8.22 8.06
N ASN A 235 18.97 7.20 8.09
CA ASN A 235 18.07 6.91 6.98
C ASN A 235 17.04 8.03 6.77
N SER A 236 16.47 8.56 7.85
CA SER A 236 15.55 9.70 7.81
C SER A 236 16.22 10.97 7.30
N GLU A 237 17.48 11.24 7.67
CA GLU A 237 18.23 12.39 7.16
C GLU A 237 18.50 12.27 5.66
N ARG A 238 18.83 11.08 5.17
CA ARG A 238 18.94 10.82 3.73
C ARG A 238 17.61 11.03 3.00
N ALA A 239 16.51 10.58 3.59
CA ALA A 239 15.18 10.79 3.03
C ALA A 239 14.78 12.27 2.97
N LEU A 240 15.13 13.05 4.01
CA LEU A 240 14.95 14.50 4.02
C LEU A 240 15.73 15.19 2.90
N GLN A 241 17.00 14.81 2.70
CA GLN A 241 17.83 15.31 1.59
C GLN A 241 17.19 14.99 0.24
N LYS A 242 16.76 13.75 0.02
CA LYS A 242 16.06 13.34 -1.21
C LYS A 242 14.80 14.19 -1.46
N ALA A 243 14.01 14.43 -0.42
CA ALA A 243 12.80 15.25 -0.55
C ALA A 243 13.12 16.72 -0.83
N ASP A 244 14.17 17.28 -0.21
CA ASP A 244 14.63 18.65 -0.49
C ASP A 244 15.15 18.78 -1.93
N GLU A 245 15.90 17.79 -2.43
CA GLU A 245 16.36 17.74 -3.82
C GLU A 245 15.20 17.65 -4.80
N ALA A 246 14.22 16.77 -4.56
CA ALA A 246 13.04 16.64 -5.41
C ALA A 246 12.22 17.95 -5.47
N LEU A 247 12.04 18.62 -4.33
CA LEU A 247 11.35 19.91 -4.29
C LEU A 247 12.14 21.01 -5.02
N ARG A 248 13.48 21.00 -4.96
CA ARG A 248 14.30 21.91 -5.78
C ARG A 248 14.10 21.65 -7.27
N CYS A 249 14.03 20.39 -7.69
CA CYS A 249 13.76 20.04 -9.09
C CYS A 249 12.35 20.40 -9.56
N LEU A 250 11.37 20.38 -8.66
CA LEU A 250 9.98 20.77 -8.95
C LEU A 250 9.76 22.28 -9.01
N GLU A 251 10.71 23.06 -8.49
CA GLU A 251 10.71 24.54 -8.44
C GLU A 251 9.37 25.19 -8.01
N PRO A 252 8.70 24.73 -6.94
CA PRO A 252 7.53 25.44 -6.42
C PRO A 252 7.94 26.81 -5.88
N LYS A 253 7.11 27.81 -6.10
CA LYS A 253 7.32 29.15 -5.52
C LYS A 253 7.27 29.08 -4.00
N ASP A 254 7.96 29.99 -3.32
CA ASP A 254 7.95 30.08 -1.86
C ASP A 254 6.54 30.20 -1.28
N THR A 255 5.66 30.94 -1.97
CA THR A 255 4.22 31.06 -1.64
C THR A 255 3.51 29.71 -1.68
N THR A 256 3.78 28.90 -2.71
CA THR A 256 3.23 27.55 -2.83
C THR A 256 3.77 26.64 -1.71
N LEU A 257 5.08 26.66 -1.47
CA LEU A 257 5.69 25.86 -0.40
C LEU A 257 5.13 26.20 0.98
N GLN A 258 4.91 27.49 1.26
CA GLN A 258 4.33 27.97 2.51
C GLN A 258 2.89 27.45 2.69
N LEU A 259 2.03 27.64 1.68
CA LEU A 259 0.63 27.20 1.74
C LEU A 259 0.50 25.68 1.85
N VAL A 260 1.31 24.94 1.08
CA VAL A 260 1.35 23.47 1.17
C VAL A 260 1.82 23.04 2.56
N SER A 261 2.84 23.69 3.12
CA SER A 261 3.35 23.34 4.45
C SER A 261 2.33 23.61 5.55
N GLU A 262 1.59 24.72 5.44
CA GLU A 262 0.50 25.06 6.37
C GLU A 262 -0.55 23.95 6.39
N VAL A 263 -1.19 23.68 5.24
CA VAL A 263 -2.25 22.67 5.10
C VAL A 263 -1.76 21.28 5.51
N MET A 264 -0.57 20.89 5.08
CA MET A 264 0.00 19.55 5.37
C MET A 264 0.56 19.41 6.78
N SER A 265 0.51 20.44 7.62
CA SER A 265 0.96 20.38 9.02
C SER A 265 -0.17 20.38 10.04
N GLU A 266 -1.40 20.72 9.64
CA GLU A 266 -2.50 20.96 10.58
C GLU A 266 -2.89 19.75 11.44
N ASP A 267 -2.77 18.53 10.90
CA ASP A 267 -3.05 17.29 11.60
C ASP A 267 -1.81 16.64 12.24
N LEU A 268 -0.62 17.26 12.13
CA LEU A 268 0.62 16.73 12.72
C LEU A 268 0.77 17.15 14.19
N ILE A 269 -0.07 16.58 15.04
CA ILE A 269 -0.08 16.83 16.48
C ILE A 269 0.88 15.83 17.17
N PRO A 270 1.97 16.27 17.84
CA PRO A 270 3.00 15.38 18.41
C PRO A 270 2.45 14.27 19.31
N GLU A 271 1.40 14.55 20.09
CA GLU A 271 0.75 13.57 20.96
C GLU A 271 0.12 12.43 20.15
N ARG A 272 -0.53 12.73 19.03
CA ARG A 272 -1.16 11.74 18.14
C ARG A 272 -0.14 10.96 17.30
N MET A 273 1.07 11.49 17.15
CA MET A 273 2.16 10.87 16.38
C MET A 273 2.99 9.89 17.20
N ARG A 274 2.73 9.71 18.50
CA ARG A 274 3.42 8.67 19.29
C ARG A 274 2.98 7.28 18.83
N GLU A 275 3.91 6.33 18.85
CA GLU A 275 3.71 4.95 18.38
C GLU A 275 2.46 4.30 18.98
N ASP A 276 2.21 4.49 20.27
CA ASP A 276 1.05 3.96 21.00
C ASP A 276 -0.32 4.42 20.42
N ASN A 277 -0.33 5.51 19.65
CA ASN A 277 -1.54 6.11 19.07
C ASN A 277 -1.67 5.86 17.56
N GLN A 278 -0.74 5.10 16.95
CA GLN A 278 -0.74 4.82 15.51
C GLN A 278 -1.46 3.52 15.15
N ASP A 279 -1.79 2.69 16.13
CA ASP A 279 -2.50 1.43 15.93
C ASP A 279 -4.02 1.61 16.06
N GLY A 280 -4.78 1.11 15.08
CA GLY A 280 -6.15 0.63 15.33
C GLY A 280 -7.32 1.59 15.08
N GLU A 281 -7.33 2.38 14.00
CA GLU A 281 -8.62 2.92 13.51
C GLU A 281 -9.47 1.81 12.85
N SER A 282 -10.78 1.83 13.10
CA SER A 282 -11.75 0.92 12.49
C SER A 282 -11.84 1.14 10.97
N LEU A 283 -11.94 0.05 10.20
CA LEU A 283 -12.08 0.11 8.74
C LEU A 283 -13.34 0.88 8.29
N ALA A 284 -14.34 1.03 9.15
CA ALA A 284 -15.61 1.68 8.84
C ALA A 284 -15.49 3.17 8.47
N GLY A 285 -14.36 3.82 8.81
CA GLY A 285 -14.10 5.22 8.48
C GLY A 285 -13.27 5.45 7.21
N LEU A 286 -12.75 4.38 6.58
CA LEU A 286 -11.74 4.50 5.52
C LEU A 286 -12.38 4.55 4.13
N SER A 287 -12.23 5.68 3.45
CA SER A 287 -12.64 5.85 2.05
C SER A 287 -11.53 6.50 1.22
N LEU A 288 -11.54 6.27 -0.11
CA LEU A 288 -10.65 7.01 -1.02
C LEU A 288 -10.85 8.53 -0.96
N LYS A 289 -12.05 8.97 -0.58
CA LYS A 289 -12.35 10.39 -0.39
C LYS A 289 -11.57 10.96 0.79
N ASP A 290 -11.09 10.13 1.72
CA ASP A 290 -10.35 10.62 2.88
C ASP A 290 -9.07 11.35 2.45
N PHE A 291 -8.36 10.86 1.43
CA PHE A 291 -7.15 11.55 0.96
C PHE A 291 -7.50 12.91 0.37
N GLU A 292 -8.52 12.92 -0.48
CA GLU A 292 -8.94 14.11 -1.21
C GLU A 292 -9.52 15.14 -0.24
N ASP A 293 -10.42 14.75 0.66
CA ASP A 293 -11.08 15.63 1.62
C ASP A 293 -10.15 16.14 2.72
N ARG A 294 -9.24 15.29 3.24
CA ARG A 294 -8.33 15.68 4.33
C ARG A 294 -7.26 16.66 3.88
N TRP A 295 -6.72 16.49 2.66
CA TRP A 295 -5.54 17.22 2.22
C TRP A 295 -5.73 17.94 0.88
N TRP A 296 -6.13 17.23 -0.18
CA TRP A 296 -6.15 17.81 -1.53
C TRP A 296 -7.16 18.95 -1.69
N ASN A 297 -8.43 18.71 -1.35
CA ASN A 297 -9.53 19.65 -1.51
C ASN A 297 -9.27 20.92 -0.69
N ARG A 298 -8.68 20.77 0.50
CA ARG A 298 -8.26 21.89 1.35
C ARG A 298 -7.18 22.72 0.67
N LEU A 299 -6.18 22.07 0.06
CA LEU A 299 -5.14 22.76 -0.67
C LEU A 299 -5.70 23.48 -1.91
N VAL A 300 -6.60 22.86 -2.66
CA VAL A 300 -7.26 23.48 -3.82
C VAL A 300 -8.06 24.72 -3.43
N GLN A 301 -8.74 24.70 -2.28
CA GLN A 301 -9.51 25.84 -1.76
C GLN A 301 -8.65 27.09 -1.47
N THR A 302 -7.34 26.92 -1.23
CA THR A 302 -6.40 28.07 -1.08
C THR A 302 -6.18 28.83 -2.39
N GLY A 303 -6.56 28.24 -3.53
CA GLY A 303 -6.37 28.81 -4.86
C GLY A 303 -4.93 28.73 -5.38
N VAL A 304 -4.10 27.84 -4.83
CA VAL A 304 -2.66 27.76 -5.19
C VAL A 304 -2.44 27.49 -6.68
N LEU A 305 -3.25 26.63 -7.30
CA LEU A 305 -3.19 26.32 -8.74
C LEU A 305 -3.57 27.52 -9.63
N LYS A 306 -4.43 28.43 -9.14
CA LYS A 306 -4.83 29.64 -9.87
C LYS A 306 -3.76 30.74 -9.83
N LYS A 307 -2.83 30.68 -8.87
CA LYS A 307 -1.78 31.68 -8.65
C LYS A 307 -0.42 31.27 -9.23
N ASP A 308 -0.07 29.98 -9.13
CA ASP A 308 1.31 29.49 -9.29
C ASP A 308 1.41 28.18 -10.10
N GLY A 309 0.83 28.10 -11.30
CA GLY A 309 1.02 26.95 -12.20
C GLY A 309 2.52 26.71 -12.57
N PRO A 310 2.95 25.46 -12.80
CA PRO A 310 4.35 25.11 -13.06
C PRO A 310 4.88 25.80 -14.32
N LYS A 311 6.06 26.42 -14.19
CA LYS A 311 6.86 26.84 -15.34
C LYS A 311 7.63 25.61 -15.80
N LEU A 312 7.22 24.98 -16.90
CA LEU A 312 8.04 23.95 -17.53
C LEU A 312 9.45 24.52 -17.81
N PRO A 313 10.53 23.74 -17.63
CA PRO A 313 11.81 24.09 -18.21
C PRO A 313 11.61 24.18 -19.72
N SER A 314 11.88 25.36 -20.27
CA SER A 314 11.92 25.56 -21.71
C SER A 314 12.95 24.58 -22.26
N VAL A 315 12.50 23.65 -23.08
CA VAL A 315 13.39 22.88 -23.95
C VAL A 315 14.07 23.92 -24.82
N LYS A 316 15.34 24.23 -24.51
CA LYS A 316 16.18 25.00 -25.40
C LYS A 316 16.37 24.14 -26.65
N THR A 317 15.67 24.51 -27.72
CA THR A 317 16.03 24.15 -29.10
C THR A 317 17.50 24.41 -29.38
#